data_AF-A0A0R2U8V0-F1
#
_entry.id   AF-A0A0R2U8V0-F1
#
_cell.length_a   1.000
_cell.length_b   1.000
_cell.length_c   1.000
_cell.angle_alpha   90.00
_cell.angle_beta   90.00
_cell.angle_gamma   90.00
#
_symmetry.space_group_name_H-M   'P 1'
#
loop_
_entity.id
_entity.type
_entity.pdbx_description
1 polymer ?
#
loop_
_entity_poly.entity_id
_entity_poly.type
_entity_poly.pdbx_seq_one_letter_code
_entity_poly.pdbx_strand_id
1 'polypeptide(L)'
;MSKNLGQYKQELQTRECLVQAIYQYIFNATSLSLLVEQFLEENTPKKINVPYFKQRLKDIFEQAENLKDITRDVQTTEGENLEMIDEAILWLGMAEIRANELPHPVIMDECIRLSKKFSNPNSFKFVNAKLDEWLKTNQKDWLKKNS
;
A
#
# COMPACT_ATOMS: atom_id res chain seq x y z
N MET A 1 -13.36 15.20 14.28
CA MET A 1 -14.50 15.14 13.34
C MET A 1 -14.40 13.88 12.54
N SER A 2 -15.35 12.96 12.71
CA SER A 2 -15.45 11.72 11.94
C SER A 2 -15.72 12.11 10.49
N LYS A 3 -14.69 12.03 9.62
CA LYS A 3 -14.89 12.18 8.17
C LYS A 3 -15.97 11.16 7.76
N ASN A 4 -17.02 11.62 7.10
CA ASN A 4 -18.05 10.74 6.59
C ASN A 4 -17.41 9.87 5.48
N LEU A 5 -16.96 8.67 5.84
CA LEU A 5 -16.33 7.70 4.94
C LEU A 5 -17.27 7.26 3.81
N GLY A 6 -18.58 7.53 3.93
CA GLY A 6 -19.57 7.22 2.90
C GLY A 6 -19.33 7.93 1.57
N GLN A 7 -18.71 9.13 1.59
CA GLN A 7 -18.41 9.87 0.37
C GLN A 7 -17.18 9.35 -0.40
N TYR A 8 -16.33 8.54 0.25
CA TYR A 8 -15.10 7.99 -0.33
C TYR A 8 -15.15 6.46 -0.48
N LYS A 9 -16.36 5.89 -0.52
CA LYS A 9 -16.54 4.44 -0.48
C LYS A 9 -15.79 3.73 -1.61
N GLN A 10 -15.72 4.35 -2.78
CA GLN A 10 -15.01 3.80 -3.94
C GLN A 10 -13.50 3.75 -3.70
N GLU A 11 -12.91 4.81 -3.18
CA GLU A 11 -11.48 4.91 -2.88
C GLU A 11 -11.06 3.93 -1.78
N LEU A 12 -11.86 3.83 -0.72
CA LEU A 12 -11.62 2.89 0.38
C LEU A 12 -11.62 1.44 -0.13
N GLN A 13 -12.61 1.09 -0.95
CA GLN A 13 -12.72 -0.25 -1.52
C GLN A 13 -11.62 -0.53 -2.54
N THR A 14 -11.18 0.49 -3.30
CA THR A 14 -10.07 0.35 -4.24
C THR A 14 -8.76 0.01 -3.54
N ARG A 15 -8.45 0.69 -2.43
CA ARG A 15 -7.26 0.38 -1.61
C ARG A 15 -7.30 -1.01 -1.00
N GLU A 16 -8.48 -1.46 -0.61
CA GLU A 16 -8.67 -2.81 -0.08
C GLU A 16 -8.36 -3.87 -1.14
N CYS A 17 -8.85 -3.69 -2.38
CA CYS A 17 -8.49 -4.55 -3.50
C CYS A 17 -6.99 -4.49 -3.80
N LEU A 18 -6.37 -3.31 -3.74
CA LEU A 18 -4.93 -3.16 -3.96
C LEU A 18 -4.13 -3.98 -2.94
N VAL A 19 -4.42 -3.85 -1.64
CA VAL A 19 -3.73 -4.63 -0.60
C VAL A 19 -3.87 -6.13 -0.83
N GLN A 20 -5.07 -6.60 -1.19
CA GLN A 20 -5.30 -8.02 -1.49
C GLN A 20 -4.49 -8.49 -2.70
N ALA A 21 -4.44 -7.72 -3.78
CA ALA A 21 -3.66 -8.05 -4.98
C ALA A 21 -2.15 -8.07 -4.68
N ILE A 22 -1.66 -7.13 -3.88
CA ILE A 22 -0.26 -7.07 -3.45
C ILE A 22 0.07 -8.26 -2.56
N TYR A 23 -0.79 -8.58 -1.59
CA TYR A 23 -0.61 -9.75 -0.74
C TYR A 23 -0.53 -11.04 -1.56
N GLN A 24 -1.43 -11.22 -2.54
CA GLN A 24 -1.40 -12.37 -3.43
C GLN A 24 -0.09 -12.43 -4.22
N TYR A 25 0.41 -11.30 -4.72
CA TYR A 25 1.69 -11.22 -5.41
C TYR A 25 2.89 -11.58 -4.51
N ILE A 26 2.92 -11.09 -3.27
CA ILE A 26 3.97 -11.41 -2.29
C ILE A 26 3.95 -12.91 -1.96
N PHE A 27 2.75 -13.47 -1.73
CA PHE A 27 2.57 -14.88 -1.41
C PHE A 27 2.94 -15.80 -2.58
N ASN A 28 2.56 -15.42 -3.80
CA ASN A 28 2.87 -16.16 -5.01
C ASN A 28 3.04 -15.20 -6.20
N ALA A 29 4.21 -15.24 -6.82
CA ALA A 29 4.56 -14.41 -7.97
C ALA A 29 3.57 -14.64 -9.13
N THR A 30 2.58 -13.75 -9.23
CA THR A 30 1.50 -13.78 -10.22
C THR A 30 1.72 -12.64 -11.20
N SER A 31 1.37 -12.83 -12.47
CA SER A 31 1.53 -11.75 -13.47
C SER A 31 0.55 -10.60 -13.22
N LEU A 32 0.99 -9.38 -13.52
CA LEU A 32 0.17 -8.17 -13.40
C LEU A 32 -1.14 -8.30 -14.18
N SER A 33 -1.09 -8.84 -15.40
CA SER A 33 -2.28 -8.98 -16.25
C SER A 33 -3.33 -9.89 -15.62
N LEU A 34 -2.90 -11.02 -15.05
CA LEU A 34 -3.81 -11.99 -14.43
C LEU A 34 -4.45 -11.42 -13.17
N LEU A 35 -3.67 -10.72 -12.32
CA LEU A 35 -4.22 -10.04 -11.14
C LEU A 35 -5.23 -8.97 -11.53
N VAL A 36 -4.92 -8.15 -12.54
CA VAL A 36 -5.86 -7.12 -13.00
C VAL A 36 -7.15 -7.74 -13.51
N GLU A 37 -7.07 -8.79 -14.32
CA GLU A 37 -8.25 -9.48 -14.84
C GLU A 37 -9.11 -10.06 -13.71
N GLN A 38 -8.50 -10.87 -12.84
CA GLN A 38 -9.17 -11.51 -11.70
C GLN A 38 -9.89 -10.48 -10.81
N PHE A 39 -9.19 -9.43 -10.38
CA PHE A 39 -9.78 -8.44 -9.47
C PHE A 39 -10.88 -7.60 -10.14
N LEU A 40 -10.85 -7.41 -11.47
CA LEU A 40 -11.92 -6.71 -12.19
C LEU A 40 -13.14 -7.59 -12.46
N GLU A 41 -12.96 -8.90 -12.62
CA GLU A 41 -14.08 -9.85 -12.70
C GLU A 41 -14.82 -9.96 -11.36
N GLU A 42 -14.07 -10.03 -10.26
CA GLU A 42 -14.62 -10.14 -8.91
C GLU A 42 -15.24 -8.82 -8.41
N ASN A 43 -14.78 -7.67 -8.89
CA ASN A 43 -15.22 -6.35 -8.43
C ASN A 43 -15.92 -5.54 -9.54
N THR A 44 -17.20 -5.24 -9.33
CA THR A 44 -17.96 -4.36 -10.24
C THR A 44 -17.28 -2.99 -10.36
N PRO A 45 -17.12 -2.41 -11.58
CA PRO A 45 -16.50 -1.09 -11.78
C PRO A 45 -17.16 0.07 -11.03
N LYS A 46 -18.42 -0.09 -10.58
CA LYS A 46 -19.14 0.88 -9.74
C LYS A 46 -18.65 0.90 -8.28
N LYS A 47 -17.90 -0.11 -7.85
CA LYS A 47 -17.43 -0.29 -6.46
C LYS A 47 -15.98 0.14 -6.26
N ILE A 48 -15.17 0.10 -7.31
CA ILE A 48 -13.75 0.49 -7.27
C ILE A 48 -13.43 1.50 -8.37
N ASN A 49 -12.40 2.30 -8.16
CA ASN A 49 -11.83 3.18 -9.16
C ASN A 49 -10.85 2.37 -10.01
N VAL A 50 -11.35 1.85 -11.14
CA VAL A 50 -10.58 0.95 -12.03
C VAL A 50 -9.31 1.61 -12.60
N PRO A 51 -9.33 2.86 -13.10
CA PRO A 51 -8.11 3.54 -13.53
C PRO A 51 -7.06 3.62 -12.43
N TYR A 52 -7.47 4.02 -11.22
CA TYR A 52 -6.58 4.11 -10.06
C TYR A 52 -5.99 2.74 -9.68
N PHE A 53 -6.84 1.71 -9.60
CA PHE A 53 -6.41 0.34 -9.31
C PHE A 53 -5.33 -0.14 -10.28
N LYS A 54 -5.58 -0.02 -11.59
CA LYS A 54 -4.62 -0.45 -12.62
C LYS A 54 -3.30 0.30 -12.55
N GLN A 55 -3.36 1.62 -12.39
CA GLN A 55 -2.17 2.44 -12.34
C GLN A 55 -1.33 2.12 -11.10
N ARG A 56 -1.94 2.08 -9.91
CA ARG A 56 -1.20 1.81 -8.67
C ARG A 56 -0.61 0.40 -8.66
N LEU A 57 -1.35 -0.60 -9.14
CA LEU A 57 -0.84 -1.97 -9.20
C LEU A 57 0.32 -2.10 -10.19
N LYS A 58 0.26 -1.41 -11.34
CA LYS A 58 1.39 -1.33 -12.28
C LYS A 58 2.62 -0.70 -11.63
N ASP A 59 2.47 0.44 -10.96
CA ASP A 59 3.57 1.13 -10.29
C ASP A 59 4.22 0.25 -9.21
N ILE A 60 3.43 -0.54 -8.47
CA ILE A 60 3.93 -1.49 -7.48
C ILE A 60 4.76 -2.59 -8.15
N PHE A 61 4.29 -3.15 -9.27
CA PHE A 61 5.04 -4.15 -10.02
C PHE A 61 6.36 -3.61 -10.57
N GLU A 62 6.38 -2.38 -11.08
CA GLU A 62 7.60 -1.71 -11.56
C GLU A 62 8.59 -1.44 -10.41
N GLN A 63 8.11 -1.32 -9.17
CA GLN A 63 8.90 -1.04 -7.98
C GLN A 63 9.14 -2.27 -7.10
N ALA A 64 8.67 -3.45 -7.50
CA ALA A 64 8.54 -4.62 -6.62
C ALA A 64 9.88 -5.05 -6.01
N GLU A 65 10.96 -5.10 -6.80
CA GLU A 65 12.30 -5.45 -6.31
C GLU A 65 12.77 -4.46 -5.24
N ASN A 66 12.61 -3.15 -5.51
CA ASN A 66 13.00 -2.12 -4.56
C ASN A 66 12.15 -2.15 -3.28
N LEU A 67 10.84 -2.39 -3.39
CA LEU A 67 9.95 -2.51 -2.24
C LEU A 67 10.32 -3.72 -1.39
N LYS A 68 10.62 -4.86 -2.03
CA LYS A 68 11.07 -6.09 -1.37
C LYS A 68 12.39 -5.90 -0.61
N ASP A 69 13.35 -5.18 -1.19
CA ASP A 69 14.62 -4.90 -0.50
C ASP A 69 14.38 -4.05 0.75
N ILE A 70 13.55 -3.00 0.64
CA ILE A 70 13.19 -2.14 1.79
C ILE A 70 12.51 -2.97 2.90
N THR A 71 11.57 -3.85 2.58
CA THR A 71 10.84 -4.63 3.58
C THR A 71 11.64 -5.80 4.14
N ARG A 72 12.62 -6.33 3.40
CA ARG A 72 13.57 -7.34 3.89
C ARG A 72 14.55 -6.79 4.93
N ASP A 73 15.03 -5.56 4.75
CA ASP A 73 15.92 -4.91 5.72
C ASP A 73 15.22 -4.72 7.08
N VAL A 74 13.91 -4.46 7.05
CA VAL A 74 13.07 -4.37 8.26
C VAL A 74 13.06 -5.70 9.02
N GLN A 75 12.81 -6.82 8.32
CA GLN A 75 12.80 -8.16 8.93
C GLN A 75 14.15 -8.51 9.58
N THR A 76 15.25 -8.08 8.96
CA THR A 76 16.61 -8.39 9.44
C THR A 76 16.99 -7.56 10.68
N THR A 77 16.58 -6.29 10.72
CA THR A 77 17.00 -5.35 11.77
C THR A 77 16.24 -5.53 13.08
N GLU A 78 14.97 -5.92 13.02
CA GLU A 78 14.11 -6.01 14.21
C GLU A 78 13.96 -7.42 14.77
N GLY A 79 14.39 -8.44 14.03
CA GLY A 79 14.21 -9.85 14.44
C GLY A 79 12.75 -10.27 14.55
N GLU A 80 11.82 -9.43 14.09
CA GLU A 80 10.39 -9.68 14.02
C GLU A 80 10.01 -10.19 12.62
N ASN A 81 9.18 -11.22 12.56
CA ASN A 81 8.60 -11.67 11.29
C ASN A 81 7.54 -10.65 10.86
N LEU A 82 7.87 -9.84 9.85
CA LEU A 82 6.90 -9.00 9.16
C LEU A 82 5.80 -9.89 8.56
N GLU A 83 4.56 -9.70 8.99
CA GLU A 83 3.43 -10.41 8.37
C GLU A 83 3.26 -9.92 6.93
N MET A 84 3.03 -10.85 5.98
CA MET A 84 2.86 -10.53 4.56
C MET A 84 1.75 -9.50 4.31
N ILE A 85 0.73 -9.46 5.17
CA ILE A 85 -0.35 -8.47 5.07
C ILE A 85 0.12 -7.06 5.45
N ASP A 86 0.96 -6.94 6.47
CA ASP A 86 1.57 -5.66 6.85
C ASP A 86 2.57 -5.22 5.78
N GLU A 87 3.32 -6.17 5.20
CA GLU A 87 4.20 -5.92 4.05
C GLU A 87 3.41 -5.35 2.85
N ALA A 88 2.28 -5.95 2.50
CA ALA A 88 1.42 -5.47 1.41
C ALA A 88 0.91 -4.04 1.65
N ILE A 89 0.58 -3.71 2.91
CA ILE A 89 0.12 -2.36 3.30
C ILE A 89 1.26 -1.35 3.22
N LEU A 90 2.47 -1.73 3.64
CA LEU A 90 3.67 -0.91 3.52
C LEU A 90 3.98 -0.62 2.04
N TRP A 91 3.92 -1.64 1.18
CA TRP A 91 4.13 -1.48 -0.26
C TRP A 91 3.14 -0.51 -0.88
N LEU A 92 1.85 -0.62 -0.54
CA LEU A 92 0.84 0.32 -1.01
C LEU A 92 1.14 1.74 -0.54
N GLY A 93 1.44 1.93 0.75
CA GLY A 93 1.74 3.25 1.31
C GLY A 93 2.95 3.91 0.65
N MET A 94 4.04 3.17 0.49
CA MET A 94 5.25 3.66 -0.19
C MET A 94 4.98 4.02 -1.65
N ALA A 95 4.21 3.19 -2.38
CA ALA A 95 3.86 3.46 -3.77
C ALA A 95 2.95 4.69 -3.91
N GLU A 96 1.96 4.87 -3.04
CA GLU A 96 1.10 6.07 -3.04
C GLU A 96 1.88 7.34 -2.68
N ILE A 97 2.80 7.27 -1.71
CA ILE A 97 3.66 8.40 -1.35
C ILE A 97 4.56 8.78 -2.53
N ARG A 98 5.16 7.79 -3.21
CA ARG A 98 6.00 8.00 -4.40
C ARG A 98 5.25 8.64 -5.56
N ALA A 99 3.97 8.28 -5.74
CA ALA A 99 3.12 8.87 -6.77
C ALA A 99 2.82 10.36 -6.50
N ASN A 100 2.84 10.78 -5.23
CA ASN A 100 2.63 12.17 -4.80
C ASN A 100 1.30 12.77 -5.32
N GLU A 101 0.26 11.94 -5.43
CA GLU A 101 -1.09 12.33 -5.88
C GLU A 101 -1.99 12.75 -4.71
N LEU A 102 -1.64 12.36 -3.47
CA LEU A 102 -2.41 12.59 -2.25
C LEU A 102 -1.49 13.07 -1.11
N PRO A 103 -2.00 13.89 -0.17
CA PRO A 103 -1.23 14.30 0.99
C PRO A 103 -0.80 13.10 1.84
N HIS A 104 0.47 13.08 2.27
CA HIS A 104 1.01 11.95 3.06
C HIS A 104 0.17 11.61 4.30
N PRO A 105 -0.36 12.57 5.09
CA PRO A 105 -1.19 12.23 6.24
C PRO A 105 -2.44 11.41 5.87
N VAL A 106 -3.01 11.64 4.67
CA VAL A 106 -4.15 10.85 4.18
C VAL A 106 -3.73 9.42 3.87
N ILE A 107 -2.56 9.23 3.25
CA ILE A 107 -2.01 7.91 2.96
C ILE A 107 -1.72 7.15 4.25
N MET A 108 -1.11 7.81 5.25
CA MET A 108 -0.83 7.23 6.57
C MET A 108 -2.12 6.79 7.28
N ASP A 109 -3.14 7.65 7.30
CA ASP A 109 -4.45 7.32 7.88
C ASP A 109 -5.08 6.08 7.21
N GLU A 110 -4.95 5.97 5.89
CA GLU A 110 -5.45 4.82 5.12
C GLU A 110 -4.65 3.54 5.38
N CYS A 111 -3.32 3.61 5.48
CA CYS A 111 -2.50 2.46 5.87
C CYS A 111 -2.86 1.94 7.27
N ILE A 112 -3.07 2.84 8.24
CA ILE A 112 -3.55 2.47 9.58
C ILE A 112 -4.95 1.82 9.50
N ARG A 113 -5.86 2.39 8.69
CA ARG A 113 -7.21 1.82 8.50
C ARG A 113 -7.14 0.42 7.90
N LEU A 114 -6.30 0.20 6.89
CA LEU A 114 -6.11 -1.09 6.24
C LEU A 114 -5.49 -2.10 7.22
N SER A 115 -4.50 -1.69 8.01
CA SER A 115 -3.88 -2.56 9.01
C SER A 115 -4.90 -3.00 10.06
N LYS A 116 -5.73 -2.07 10.56
CA LYS A 116 -6.84 -2.42 11.47
C LYS A 116 -7.89 -3.33 10.84
N LYS A 117 -8.04 -3.31 9.51
CA LYS A 117 -9.04 -4.11 8.79
C LYS A 117 -8.56 -5.53 8.51
N PHE A 118 -7.30 -5.68 8.09
CA PHE A 118 -6.78 -6.95 7.57
C PHE A 118 -5.74 -7.63 8.44
N SER A 119 -5.08 -6.86 9.31
CA SER A 119 -3.99 -7.34 10.16
C SER A 119 -4.43 -7.43 11.62
N ASN A 120 -3.50 -7.78 12.50
CA ASN A 120 -3.76 -7.86 13.94
C ASN A 120 -4.10 -6.48 14.52
N PRO A 121 -4.93 -6.42 15.59
CA PRO A 121 -5.33 -5.15 16.21
C PRO A 121 -4.19 -4.26 16.70
N ASN A 122 -2.98 -4.81 16.86
CA ASN A 122 -1.79 -4.06 17.29
C ASN A 122 -0.82 -3.72 16.14
N SER A 123 -0.99 -4.30 14.94
CA SER A 123 -0.07 -4.11 13.81
C SER A 123 -0.04 -2.68 13.26
N PHE A 124 -1.10 -1.90 13.46
CA PHE A 124 -1.15 -0.53 12.95
C PHE A 124 -0.06 0.37 13.54
N LYS A 125 0.41 0.10 14.77
CA LYS A 125 1.53 0.84 15.39
C LYS A 125 2.83 0.59 14.65
N PHE A 126 3.07 -0.67 14.30
CA PHE A 126 4.21 -1.11 13.53
C PHE A 126 4.19 -0.50 12.13
N VAL A 127 3.08 -0.64 11.40
CA VAL A 127 2.92 -0.07 10.05
C VAL A 127 3.17 1.44 10.04
N ASN A 128 2.60 2.17 11.01
CA ASN A 128 2.80 3.60 11.10
C ASN A 128 4.27 3.96 11.37
N ALA A 129 4.91 3.30 12.35
CA ALA A 129 6.31 3.55 12.70
C ALA A 129 7.24 3.31 11.49
N LYS A 130 6.99 2.26 10.70
CA LYS A 130 7.82 1.91 9.55
C LYS A 130 7.65 2.85 8.37
N LEU A 131 6.43 3.28 8.07
CA LEU A 131 6.23 4.31 7.05
C LEU A 131 6.87 5.64 7.46
N ASP A 132 6.78 6.03 8.73
CA ASP A 132 7.44 7.23 9.26
C ASP A 132 8.97 7.15 9.18
N GLU A 133 9.55 5.99 9.51
CA GLU A 133 10.99 5.72 9.39
C GLU A 133 11.45 5.82 7.93
N TRP A 134 10.75 5.11 7.02
CA TRP A 134 11.03 5.14 5.60
C TRP A 134 10.93 6.56 5.02
N LEU A 135 9.90 7.32 5.39
CA LEU A 135 9.72 8.71 4.99
C LEU A 135 10.93 9.57 5.38
N LYS A 136 11.42 9.46 6.61
CA LYS A 136 12.58 10.23 7.10
C LYS A 136 13.87 9.88 6.37
N THR A 137 14.08 8.61 6.05
CA THR A 137 15.29 8.15 5.34
C THR A 137 15.27 8.59 3.88
N ASN A 138 14.11 8.55 3.23
CA ASN A 138 13.95 8.92 1.83
C ASN A 138 13.70 10.42 1.61
N GLN A 139 13.59 11.23 2.68
CA GLN A 139 13.35 12.69 2.60
C GLN A 139 14.27 13.44 1.62
N LYS A 140 15.53 13.00 1.49
CA LYS A 140 16.54 13.63 0.63
C LYS A 140 16.30 13.45 -0.87
N ASP A 141 15.60 12.38 -1.29
CA ASP A 141 15.29 12.14 -2.70
C ASP A 141 14.15 13.06 -3.19
N TRP A 142 13.27 13.49 -2.28
CA TRP A 142 12.12 14.34 -2.60
C TRP A 142 12.46 15.84 -2.62
N LEU A 143 13.37 16.30 -1.75
CA LEU A 143 13.85 17.69 -1.75
C LEU A 143 14.60 18.07 -3.04
N LYS A 144 15.24 17.09 -3.69
CA LYS A 144 15.95 17.29 -4.97
C LYS A 144 15.03 17.43 -6.18
N LYS A 145 13.78 16.93 -6.12
CA LYS A 145 12.80 17.07 -7.21
C LYS A 145 12.04 18.40 -7.18
N ASN A 146 12.12 19.14 -6.06
CA ASN A 146 11.47 20.44 -5.87
C ASN A 146 12.48 21.60 -5.73
N SER A 147 13.74 21.40 -6.12
CA SER A 147 14.80 22.43 -6.17
C SER A 147 15.26 22.67 -7.60
#